data_AF-A0A3D3W4I1-F1
#
_entry.id   AF-A0A3D3W4I1-F1
#
_cell.length_a   1.000
_cell.length_b   1.000
_cell.length_c   1.000
_cell.angle_alpha   90.00
_cell.angle_beta   90.00
_cell.angle_gamma   90.00
#
_symmetry.space_group_name_H-M   'P 1'
#
loop_
_entity.id
_entity.type
_entity.pdbx_description
1 polymer ?
#
loop_
_entity_poly.entity_id
_entity_poly.type
_entity_poly.pdbx_seq_one_letter_code
_entity_poly.pdbx_strand_id
1 'polypeptide(L)'
;MHSEGLMSRMLLLAVLCLSSLQLRAAETLIYAARLIDGRAPKPASDVTLVVADGRISRIVPGFMAPQDGQRVVDLRKYTVVPGLMDMHTHLMSQHSKEAYTEKFFMEDSEYALRSTVYARLTLLAGFTTVR
;
A
#
# COMPACT_ATOMS: atom_id res chain seq x y z
N MET A 1 -4.60 -19.68 54.66
CA MET A 1 -5.40 -20.21 53.52
C MET A 1 -6.25 -19.15 52.80
N HIS A 2 -6.52 -17.96 53.36
CA HIS A 2 -7.30 -16.92 52.66
C HIS A 2 -6.52 -16.01 51.69
N SER A 3 -5.18 -15.90 51.78
CA SER A 3 -4.40 -15.01 50.89
C SER A 3 -4.06 -15.62 49.53
N GLU A 4 -3.94 -16.94 49.43
CA GLU A 4 -3.64 -17.67 48.18
C GLU A 4 -4.70 -17.40 47.09
N GLY A 5 -5.98 -17.36 47.49
CA GLY A 5 -7.10 -17.07 46.59
C GLY A 5 -7.17 -15.60 46.15
N LEU A 6 -6.66 -14.68 46.97
CA LEU A 6 -6.59 -13.25 46.62
C LEU A 6 -5.49 -13.00 45.58
N MET A 7 -4.33 -13.64 45.76
CA MET A 7 -3.18 -13.54 44.87
C MET A 7 -3.47 -14.17 43.49
N SER A 8 -4.15 -15.31 43.47
CA SER A 8 -4.61 -15.96 42.23
C SER A 8 -5.64 -15.12 41.47
N ARG A 9 -6.57 -14.45 42.17
CA ARG A 9 -7.54 -13.52 41.56
C ARG A 9 -6.88 -12.26 40.99
N MET A 10 -5.89 -11.70 41.67
CA MET A 10 -5.12 -10.56 41.14
C MET A 10 -4.33 -10.94 39.89
N LEU A 11 -3.75 -12.15 39.85
CA LEU A 11 -3.07 -12.66 38.67
C LEU A 11 -4.02 -12.82 37.47
N LEU A 12 -5.22 -13.35 37.71
CA LEU A 12 -6.23 -13.55 36.67
C LEU A 12 -6.72 -12.21 36.09
N LEU A 13 -6.95 -11.20 36.94
CA LEU A 13 -7.31 -9.85 36.52
C LEU A 13 -6.21 -9.16 35.71
N ALA A 14 -4.94 -9.34 36.10
CA ALA A 14 -3.80 -8.79 35.35
C ALA A 14 -3.72 -9.40 33.93
N VAL A 15 -3.89 -10.72 33.80
CA VAL A 15 -3.89 -11.39 32.49
C VAL A 15 -5.06 -10.93 31.61
N LEU A 16 -6.26 -10.74 32.17
CA LEU A 16 -7.40 -10.18 31.45
C LEU A 16 -7.15 -8.73 30.99
N CYS A 17 -6.53 -7.88 31.82
CA CYS A 17 -6.17 -6.52 31.41
C CYS A 17 -5.14 -6.48 30.27
N LEU A 18 -4.10 -7.34 30.31
CA LEU A 18 -3.11 -7.41 29.23
C LEU A 18 -3.72 -7.87 27.90
N SER A 19 -4.74 -8.73 27.92
CA SER A 19 -5.43 -9.19 26.70
C SER A 19 -6.28 -8.11 26.02
N SER A 20 -6.54 -6.98 26.68
CA SER A 20 -7.34 -5.88 26.14
C SER A 20 -6.52 -4.81 25.41
N LEU A 21 -5.19 -4.89 25.41
CA LEU A 21 -4.35 -4.05 24.55
C LEU A 21 -4.41 -4.57 23.11
N GLN A 22 -5.49 -4.24 22.39
CA GLN A 22 -5.47 -4.30 20.94
C GLN A 22 -4.52 -3.22 20.43
N LEU A 23 -3.31 -3.62 20.05
CA LEU A 23 -2.40 -2.77 19.31
C LEU A 23 -3.03 -2.50 17.93
N ARG A 24 -3.78 -1.39 17.81
CA ARG A 24 -4.32 -0.96 16.52
C ARG A 24 -3.14 -0.57 15.63
N ALA A 25 -2.97 -1.28 14.52
CA ALA A 25 -2.03 -0.87 13.49
C ALA A 25 -2.34 0.58 13.07
N ALA A 26 -1.30 1.39 12.87
CA ALA A 26 -1.46 2.77 12.47
C ALA A 26 -2.16 2.84 11.10
N GLU A 27 -3.42 3.31 11.09
CA GLU A 27 -4.17 3.49 9.85
C GLU A 27 -3.61 4.69 9.07
N THR A 28 -3.56 4.56 7.74
CA THR A 28 -3.32 5.68 6.83
C THR A 28 -4.64 6.14 6.23
N LEU A 29 -4.96 7.42 6.36
CA LEU A 29 -6.09 8.08 5.71
C LEU A 29 -5.58 8.73 4.43
N ILE A 30 -6.20 8.40 3.30
CA ILE A 30 -5.93 9.04 2.01
C ILE A 30 -7.16 9.85 1.63
N TYR A 31 -7.02 11.18 1.63
CA TYR A 31 -8.08 12.07 1.17
C TYR A 31 -8.02 12.20 -0.34
N ALA A 32 -9.09 11.87 -1.05
CA ALA A 32 -9.17 11.99 -2.49
C ALA A 32 -10.30 12.94 -2.86
N ALA A 33 -10.00 14.00 -3.62
CA ALA A 33 -11.05 14.84 -4.21
C ALA A 33 -11.90 14.05 -5.20
N ARG A 34 -11.27 13.12 -5.93
CA ARG A 34 -11.97 12.23 -6.84
C ARG A 34 -11.36 10.84 -6.80
N LEU A 35 -12.20 9.80 -6.79
CA LEU A 35 -11.80 8.40 -6.82
C LEU A 35 -12.46 7.71 -8.01
N ILE A 36 -11.64 7.12 -8.88
CA ILE A 36 -12.08 6.15 -9.89
C ILE A 36 -11.68 4.79 -9.35
N ASP A 37 -12.62 3.96 -8.91
CA ASP A 37 -12.33 2.69 -8.21
C ASP A 37 -12.17 1.47 -9.15
N GLY A 38 -12.41 1.66 -10.45
CA GLY A 38 -12.37 0.60 -11.47
C GLY A 38 -13.60 -0.31 -11.49
N ARG A 39 -14.64 -0.02 -10.70
CA ARG A 39 -15.88 -0.81 -10.62
C ARG A 39 -17.13 0.02 -10.89
N ALA A 40 -17.25 1.17 -10.23
CA ALA A 40 -18.39 2.05 -10.39
C ALA A 40 -18.37 2.74 -11.76
N PRO A 41 -19.54 2.99 -12.38
CA PRO A 41 -19.61 3.65 -13.68
C PRO A 41 -19.28 5.15 -13.62
N LYS A 42 -19.25 5.75 -12.43
CA LYS A 42 -18.94 7.16 -12.22
C LYS A 42 -17.93 7.31 -11.08
N PRO A 43 -17.02 8.31 -11.16
CA PRO A 43 -16.12 8.61 -10.07
C PRO A 43 -16.88 9.06 -8.81
N ALA A 44 -16.37 8.69 -7.64
CA ALA A 44 -16.80 9.26 -6.38
C ALA A 44 -16.05 10.57 -6.11
N SER A 45 -16.72 11.53 -5.48
CA SER A 45 -16.13 12.82 -5.09
C SER A 45 -15.95 12.89 -3.57
N ASP A 46 -14.89 13.57 -3.14
CA ASP A 46 -14.58 13.87 -1.74
C ASP A 46 -14.71 12.64 -0.84
N VAL A 47 -13.74 11.73 -0.92
CA VAL A 47 -13.74 10.48 -0.15
C VAL A 47 -12.45 10.33 0.66
N THR A 48 -12.54 9.55 1.74
CA THR A 48 -11.39 9.08 2.49
C THR A 48 -11.23 7.58 2.29
N LEU A 49 -10.08 7.15 1.77
CA LEU A 49 -9.68 5.75 1.79
C LEU A 49 -8.94 5.49 3.10
N VAL A 50 -9.37 4.48 3.84
CA VAL A 50 -8.69 4.05 5.06
C VAL A 50 -7.88 2.81 4.74
N VAL A 51 -6.57 2.90 4.96
CA VAL A 51 -5.62 1.82 4.71
C VAL A 51 -5.08 1.30 6.04
N ALA A 52 -5.24 0.01 6.26
CA ALA A 52 -4.72 -0.71 7.42
C ALA A 52 -3.99 -1.96 6.93
N ASP A 53 -2.80 -2.24 7.45
CA ASP A 53 -2.01 -3.45 7.13
C ASP A 53 -1.81 -3.66 5.61
N GLY A 54 -1.56 -2.59 4.87
CA GLY A 54 -1.35 -2.62 3.43
C GLY A 54 -2.61 -2.89 2.60
N ARG A 55 -3.79 -2.90 3.21
CA ARG A 55 -5.09 -3.12 2.55
C ARG A 55 -6.01 -1.93 2.74
N ILE A 56 -6.87 -1.68 1.75
CA ILE A 56 -7.97 -0.73 1.90
C ILE A 56 -9.01 -1.40 2.80
N SER A 57 -9.17 -0.91 4.03
CA SER A 57 -10.12 -1.46 5.01
C SER A 57 -11.53 -0.95 4.75
N ARG A 58 -11.67 0.32 4.36
CA ARG A 58 -12.94 0.95 4.00
C ARG A 58 -12.72 2.23 3.18
N ILE A 59 -13.77 2.65 2.49
CA ILE A 59 -13.86 3.94 1.80
C ILE A 59 -15.09 4.65 2.37
N VAL A 60 -14.92 5.88 2.84
CA VAL A 60 -16.01 6.66 3.45
C VAL A 60 -16.20 8.00 2.71
N PRO A 61 -17.44 8.51 2.60
CA PRO A 61 -17.69 9.83 2.04
C PRO A 61 -17.14 10.94 2.95
N GLY A 62 -16.70 12.03 2.34
CA GLY A 62 -16.08 13.17 3.00
C GLY A 62 -14.63 12.95 3.43
N PHE A 63 -14.08 13.98 4.07
CA PHE A 63 -12.74 13.95 4.67
C PHE A 63 -12.87 13.65 6.17
N MET A 64 -12.62 12.39 6.53
CA MET A 64 -12.71 11.92 7.92
C MET A 64 -11.63 12.59 8.77
N ALA A 65 -12.00 13.14 9.92
CA ALA A 65 -11.04 13.72 10.86
C ALA A 65 -10.06 12.63 11.36
N PRO A 66 -8.75 12.88 11.34
CA PRO A 66 -7.78 11.91 11.82
C PRO A 66 -7.86 11.78 13.35
N GLN A 67 -7.69 10.56 13.82
CA GLN A 67 -7.49 10.20 15.23
C GLN A 67 -5.98 10.11 15.54
N ASP A 68 -5.64 10.16 16.82
CA ASP A 68 -4.26 10.04 17.28
C ASP A 68 -3.59 8.78 16.72
N GLY A 69 -2.39 8.96 16.14
CA GLY A 69 -1.60 7.89 15.54
C GLY A 69 -1.95 7.56 14.08
N GLN A 70 -2.99 8.14 13.50
CA GLN A 70 -3.30 7.96 12.07
C GLN A 70 -2.43 8.87 11.19
N ARG A 71 -1.92 8.33 10.07
CA ARG A 71 -1.19 9.12 9.07
C ARG A 71 -2.14 9.65 8.02
N VAL A 72 -2.06 10.94 7.69
CA VAL A 72 -2.87 11.54 6.61
C VAL A 72 -2.02 11.74 5.36
N VAL A 73 -2.56 11.31 4.22
CA VAL A 73 -2.06 11.62 2.87
C VAL A 73 -3.11 12.49 2.18
N ASP A 74 -2.79 13.77 2.02
CA ASP A 74 -3.71 14.76 1.47
C ASP A 74 -3.62 14.83 -0.06
N LEU A 75 -4.59 14.22 -0.74
CA LEU A 75 -4.74 14.27 -2.19
C LEU A 75 -6.05 14.97 -2.61
N ARG A 76 -6.52 15.95 -1.82
CA ARG A 76 -7.73 16.75 -2.08
C ARG A 76 -7.67 17.63 -3.34
N LYS A 77 -6.57 17.58 -4.10
CA LYS A 77 -6.41 18.25 -5.39
C LYS A 77 -6.23 17.27 -6.56
N TYR A 78 -6.29 15.96 -6.29
CA TYR A 78 -5.95 14.93 -7.26
C TYR A 78 -7.09 13.94 -7.46
N THR A 79 -7.04 13.24 -8.59
CA THR A 79 -7.84 12.03 -8.82
C THR A 79 -7.00 10.83 -8.42
N VAL A 80 -7.53 10.00 -7.52
CA VAL A 80 -6.96 8.72 -7.13
C VAL A 80 -7.55 7.60 -8.00
N VAL A 81 -6.69 6.70 -8.45
CA VAL A 81 -7.02 5.50 -9.23
C VAL A 81 -6.34 4.28 -8.59
N PRO A 82 -6.84 3.05 -8.79
CA PRO A 82 -6.07 1.84 -8.57
C PRO A 82 -4.74 1.90 -9.31
N GLY A 83 -3.73 1.22 -8.76
CA GLY A 83 -2.46 1.05 -9.46
C GLY A 83 -2.68 0.40 -10.83
N LEU A 84 -2.01 0.93 -11.85
CA LEU A 84 -2.19 0.49 -13.24
C LEU A 84 -1.54 -0.89 -13.44
N MET A 85 -2.02 -1.60 -14.45
CA MET A 85 -1.51 -2.93 -14.83
C MET A 85 -1.18 -2.95 -16.32
N ASP A 86 0.00 -3.50 -16.66
CA ASP A 86 0.41 -3.77 -18.05
C ASP A 86 0.58 -5.28 -18.26
N MET A 87 -0.12 -5.82 -19.26
CA MET A 87 -0.17 -7.26 -19.52
C MET A 87 0.87 -7.75 -20.54
N HIS A 88 1.64 -6.85 -21.13
CA HIS A 88 2.67 -7.22 -22.11
C HIS A 88 3.90 -6.32 -21.96
N THR A 89 4.87 -6.79 -21.18
CA THR A 89 6.11 -6.05 -20.95
C THR A 89 7.35 -6.91 -21.22
N HIS A 90 8.43 -6.25 -21.63
CA HIS A 90 9.76 -6.85 -21.69
C HIS A 90 10.70 -6.07 -20.76
N LEU A 91 10.62 -6.36 -19.46
CA LEU A 91 11.28 -5.55 -18.43
C LEU A 91 12.82 -5.58 -18.49
N MET A 92 13.42 -6.53 -19.22
CA MET A 92 14.87 -6.64 -19.40
C MET A 92 15.41 -5.98 -20.67
N SER A 93 14.55 -5.47 -21.54
CA SER A 93 14.97 -4.94 -22.84
C SER A 93 14.45 -3.52 -23.08
N GLN A 94 15.23 -2.76 -23.82
CA GLN A 94 14.80 -1.49 -24.39
C GLN A 94 15.29 -1.42 -25.83
N HIS A 95 14.52 -0.78 -26.70
CA HIS A 95 14.96 -0.56 -28.07
C HIS A 95 15.97 0.59 -28.14
N SER A 96 17.11 0.31 -28.77
CA SER A 96 18.18 1.27 -29.07
C SER A 96 18.85 0.87 -30.39
N LYS A 97 19.75 1.70 -30.91
CA LYS A 97 20.54 1.35 -32.11
C LYS A 97 21.47 0.16 -31.82
N GLU A 98 21.89 0.04 -30.57
CA GLU A 98 22.84 -0.93 -30.07
C GLU A 98 22.17 -2.25 -29.65
N ALA A 99 20.85 -2.31 -29.54
CA ALA A 99 20.11 -3.46 -29.02
C ALA A 99 20.40 -4.78 -29.76
N TYR A 100 20.80 -4.72 -31.05
CA TYR A 100 21.26 -5.90 -31.78
C TYR A 100 22.67 -6.33 -31.34
N THR A 101 23.60 -5.38 -31.24
CA THR A 101 25.00 -5.65 -30.87
C THR A 101 25.15 -6.05 -29.41
N GLU A 102 24.34 -5.48 -28.52
CA GLU A 102 24.37 -5.75 -27.08
C GLU A 102 24.24 -7.26 -26.77
N LYS A 103 23.47 -8.00 -27.57
CA LYS A 103 23.28 -9.44 -27.38
C LYS A 103 24.57 -10.27 -27.51
N PHE A 104 25.61 -9.73 -28.14
CA PHE A 104 26.89 -10.41 -28.33
C PHE A 104 27.93 -10.05 -27.27
N PHE A 105 27.73 -8.95 -26.56
CA PHE A 105 28.73 -8.39 -25.64
C PHE A 105 28.24 -8.28 -24.20
N MET A 106 26.92 -8.34 -23.98
CA MET A 106 26.33 -8.25 -22.65
C MET A 106 26.09 -9.62 -22.04
N GLU A 107 26.36 -9.71 -20.75
CA GLU A 107 26.04 -10.87 -19.92
C GLU A 107 24.63 -10.76 -19.32
N ASP A 108 24.05 -11.89 -18.94
CA ASP A 108 22.71 -11.94 -18.30
C ASP A 108 22.62 -11.06 -17.03
N SER A 109 23.74 -10.96 -16.29
CA SER A 109 23.83 -10.15 -15.08
C SER A 109 23.74 -8.65 -15.38
N GLU A 110 24.22 -8.20 -16.54
CA GLU A 110 24.14 -6.80 -16.96
C GLU A 110 22.73 -6.44 -17.42
N TYR A 111 22.04 -7.36 -18.11
CA TYR A 111 20.62 -7.22 -18.42
C TYR A 111 19.78 -7.14 -17.14
N ALA A 112 20.04 -8.01 -16.15
CA ALA A 112 19.35 -8.00 -14.87
C ALA A 112 19.61 -6.71 -14.07
N LEU A 113 20.84 -6.19 -14.08
CA LEU A 113 21.15 -4.92 -13.42
C LEU A 113 20.40 -3.76 -14.10
N ARG A 114 20.40 -3.72 -15.43
CA ARG A 114 19.74 -2.67 -16.21
C ARG A 114 18.21 -2.71 -16.06
N SER A 115 17.63 -3.90 -15.96
CA SER A 115 16.17 -4.07 -15.79
C SER A 115 15.65 -3.45 -14.50
N THR A 116 16.47 -3.28 -13.47
CA THR A 116 16.08 -2.60 -12.22
C THR A 116 15.68 -1.14 -12.46
N VAL A 117 16.35 -0.47 -13.41
CA VAL A 117 16.03 0.91 -13.79
C VAL A 117 14.68 0.95 -14.52
N TYR A 118 14.45 0.02 -15.45
CA TYR A 118 13.19 -0.07 -16.18
C TYR A 118 12.01 -0.37 -15.24
N ALA A 119 12.18 -1.32 -14.32
CA ALA A 119 11.19 -1.64 -13.29
C ALA A 119 10.84 -0.40 -12.44
N ARG A 120 11.84 0.37 -12.01
CA ARG A 120 11.64 1.59 -11.21
C ARG A 120 10.90 2.66 -12.00
N LEU A 121 11.25 2.88 -13.26
CA LEU A 121 10.57 3.86 -14.12
C LEU A 121 9.10 3.48 -14.35
N THR A 122 8.84 2.21 -14.63
CA THR A 122 7.48 1.68 -14.80
C THR A 122 6.64 1.87 -13.53
N LEU A 123 7.20 1.58 -12.36
CA LEU A 123 6.52 1.80 -11.08
C LEU A 123 6.20 3.27 -10.83
N LEU A 124 7.15 4.17 -11.09
CA LEU A 124 6.97 5.62 -10.91
C LEU A 124 5.99 6.23 -11.91
N ALA A 125 5.80 5.60 -13.07
CA ALA A 125 4.76 5.96 -14.03
C ALA A 125 3.35 5.52 -13.58
N GLY A 126 3.23 4.78 -12.48
CA GLY A 126 1.94 4.36 -11.90
C GLY A 126 1.55 2.91 -12.17
N PHE A 127 2.38 2.14 -12.88
CA PHE A 127 2.15 0.71 -13.11
C PHE A 127 2.67 -0.10 -11.92
N THR A 128 1.75 -0.58 -11.10
CA THR A 128 2.08 -1.35 -9.88
C THR A 128 2.14 -2.85 -10.14
N THR A 129 1.72 -3.31 -11.32
CA THR A 129 1.74 -4.72 -11.72
C THR A 129 2.05 -4.82 -13.21
N VAL A 130 2.95 -5.74 -13.57
CA VAL A 130 3.32 -6.02 -14.95
C VAL A 130 3.39 -7.53 -15.18
N ARG A 131 3.23 -7.96 -16.44
CA ARG A 131 3.41 -9.35 -16.86
C ARG A 131 4.24 -9.43 -18.13
#